data_AF-A0A5N8X3W5-F1
#
_entry.id   AF-A0A5N8X3W5-F1
#
_cell.length_a   1.000
_cell.length_b   1.000
_cell.length_c   1.000
_cell.angle_alpha   90.00
_cell.angle_beta   90.00
_cell.angle_gamma   90.00
#
_symmetry.space_group_name_H-M   'P 1'
#
loop_
_entity.id
_entity.type
_entity.pdbx_description
1 polymer ?
#
loop_
_entity_poly.entity_id
_entity_poly.type
_entity_poly.pdbx_seq_one_letter_code
_entity_poly.pdbx_strand_id
1 'polypeptide(L)'
;MGLGAAIGALVTERAWELPAAGAALRERWAAIGPELAGHVAAVGYDADSGRLTVCPESAVWATKLRLEQARVVEAANASAGRTVVRALRILAPGSVPAPTPDDDTPRAAGVPKGPVKTRELASDGYHRALAAHRAGTPARRVDPGIAEAVEQQSRAMRELSRRAFPEPEAATDDQPAPIDAARAQRRHAANATHALALRRARAERAQRDGTTADASQPSVVRRTA
;
A
#
# COMPACT_ATOMS: atom_id res chain seq x y z
N MET A 1 -12.45 0.68 -48.72
CA MET A 1 -12.14 1.51 -47.54
C MET A 1 -11.45 0.62 -46.51
N GLY A 2 -10.17 0.87 -46.25
CA GLY A 2 -9.37 0.02 -45.36
C GLY A 2 -9.79 0.21 -43.91
N LEU A 3 -9.91 -0.89 -43.16
CA LEU A 3 -10.22 -0.89 -41.72
C LEU A 3 -9.31 0.06 -40.92
N GLY A 4 -8.05 0.23 -41.33
CA GLY A 4 -7.12 1.19 -40.72
C GLY A 4 -7.55 2.66 -40.83
N ALA A 5 -8.23 3.05 -41.91
CA ALA A 5 -8.77 4.40 -42.06
C ALA A 5 -10.04 4.61 -41.21
N ALA A 6 -10.85 3.56 -41.02
CA ALA A 6 -12.01 3.59 -40.13
C ALA A 6 -11.60 3.61 -38.65
N ILE A 7 -10.56 2.84 -38.27
CA ILE A 7 -9.99 2.88 -36.93
C ILE A 7 -9.31 4.23 -36.67
N GLY A 8 -8.58 4.77 -37.64
CA GLY A 8 -8.00 6.11 -37.58
C GLY A 8 -9.07 7.18 -37.36
N ALA A 9 -10.15 7.15 -38.15
CA ALA A 9 -11.29 8.07 -38.02
C ALA A 9 -11.95 7.98 -36.62
N LEU A 10 -12.20 6.76 -36.11
CA LEU A 10 -12.76 6.53 -34.77
C LEU A 10 -11.83 7.01 -33.64
N VAL A 11 -10.51 6.90 -33.82
CA VAL A 11 -9.52 7.40 -32.86
C VAL A 11 -9.48 8.93 -32.88
N THR A 12 -9.50 9.56 -34.06
CA THR A 12 -9.60 11.02 -34.17
C THR A 12 -10.92 11.55 -33.63
N GLU A 13 -12.07 11.00 -33.98
CA GLU A 13 -13.37 11.43 -33.43
C GLU A 13 -13.39 11.37 -31.90
N ARG A 14 -12.83 10.30 -31.32
CA ARG A 14 -12.75 10.11 -29.87
C ARG A 14 -11.75 11.06 -29.20
N ALA A 15 -10.70 11.46 -29.91
CA ALA A 15 -9.71 12.44 -29.46
C ALA A 15 -10.28 13.87 -29.39
N TRP A 16 -11.35 14.20 -30.12
CA TRP A 16 -12.04 15.50 -30.00
C TRP A 16 -13.23 15.46 -29.03
N GLU A 17 -13.94 14.34 -28.94
CA GLU A 17 -15.07 14.12 -28.03
C GLU A 17 -14.69 14.12 -26.53
N LEU A 18 -13.50 13.61 -26.19
CA LEU A 18 -13.05 13.46 -24.80
C LEU A 18 -12.57 14.79 -24.16
N PRO A 19 -11.76 15.63 -24.84
CA PRO A 19 -11.47 16.99 -24.39
C PRO A 19 -12.73 17.85 -24.29
N ALA A 20 -13.65 17.72 -25.25
CA ALA A 20 -14.95 18.40 -25.22
C ALA A 20 -15.79 17.98 -24.00
N ALA A 21 -15.80 16.70 -23.64
CA ALA A 21 -16.48 16.22 -22.44
C ALA A 21 -15.87 16.82 -21.15
N GLY A 22 -14.54 16.94 -21.08
CA GLY A 22 -13.84 17.59 -19.96
C GLY A 22 -14.15 19.08 -19.83
N ALA A 23 -14.13 19.82 -20.95
CA ALA A 23 -14.50 21.23 -20.98
C ALA A 23 -15.97 21.45 -20.58
N ALA A 24 -16.87 20.65 -21.15
CA ALA A 24 -18.30 20.72 -20.87
C ALA A 24 -18.63 20.37 -19.41
N LEU A 25 -17.86 19.47 -18.78
CA LEU A 25 -18.00 19.13 -17.37
C LEU A 25 -17.55 20.27 -16.45
N ARG A 26 -16.51 21.01 -16.86
CA ARG A 26 -16.04 22.20 -16.14
C ARG A 26 -17.03 23.35 -16.24
N GLU A 27 -17.62 23.58 -17.41
CA GLU A 27 -18.69 24.57 -17.60
C GLU A 27 -19.94 24.23 -16.80
N ARG A 28 -20.34 22.95 -16.76
CA ARG A 28 -21.51 22.48 -16.01
C ARG A 28 -21.24 22.15 -14.54
N TRP A 29 -20.05 22.44 -14.03
CA TRP A 29 -19.66 22.11 -12.66
C TRP A 29 -20.63 22.66 -11.60
N ALA A 30 -21.13 23.88 -11.81
CA ALA A 30 -22.12 24.50 -10.93
C ALA A 30 -23.47 23.75 -10.90
N ALA A 31 -23.86 23.10 -12.00
CA ALA A 31 -25.06 22.27 -12.06
C ALA A 31 -24.85 20.87 -11.46
N ILE A 32 -23.63 20.33 -11.56
CA ILE A 32 -23.26 19.01 -11.03
C ILE A 32 -23.21 19.03 -9.50
N GLY A 33 -22.72 20.13 -8.92
CA GLY A 33 -22.59 20.31 -7.49
C GLY A 33 -22.89 21.75 -7.10
N PRO A 34 -24.16 22.16 -7.02
CA PRO A 34 -24.51 23.54 -6.66
C PRO A 34 -23.98 23.93 -5.27
N GLU A 35 -23.90 22.97 -4.34
CA GLU A 35 -23.29 23.19 -3.02
C GLU A 35 -21.76 23.29 -3.04
N LEU A 36 -21.12 22.82 -4.11
CA LEU A 36 -19.67 22.86 -4.32
C LEU A 36 -19.26 24.05 -5.20
N ALA A 37 -20.21 24.63 -5.92
CA ALA A 37 -20.02 25.81 -6.74
C ALA A 37 -19.51 26.96 -5.87
N GLY A 38 -18.47 27.66 -6.34
CA GLY A 38 -17.83 28.76 -5.61
C GLY A 38 -16.76 28.33 -4.60
N HIS A 39 -16.81 27.10 -4.09
CA HIS A 39 -15.83 26.61 -3.10
C HIS A 39 -14.87 25.54 -3.65
N VAL A 40 -15.24 24.88 -4.74
CA VAL A 40 -14.42 23.88 -5.41
C VAL A 40 -14.44 24.17 -6.91
N ALA A 41 -13.26 24.30 -7.51
CA ALA A 41 -13.11 24.52 -8.95
C ALA A 41 -12.69 23.22 -9.67
N ALA A 42 -13.33 22.89 -10.79
CA ALA A 42 -12.87 21.83 -11.68
C ALA A 42 -11.76 22.36 -12.60
N VAL A 43 -10.53 21.86 -12.41
CA VAL A 43 -9.35 22.46 -13.04
C VAL A 43 -8.87 21.72 -14.27
N GLY A 44 -9.06 20.41 -14.33
CA GLY A 44 -8.62 19.62 -15.48
C GLY A 44 -9.27 18.25 -15.51
N TYR A 45 -9.28 17.63 -16.69
CA TYR A 45 -9.85 16.31 -16.90
C TYR A 45 -8.87 15.48 -17.73
N ASP A 46 -8.51 14.31 -17.23
CA ASP A 46 -7.72 13.31 -17.93
C ASP A 46 -8.67 12.30 -18.57
N ALA A 47 -8.70 12.32 -19.90
CA ALA A 47 -9.57 11.51 -20.74
C ALA A 47 -9.25 10.02 -20.72
N ASP A 48 -7.97 9.66 -20.62
CA ASP A 48 -7.51 8.27 -20.69
C ASP A 48 -7.84 7.54 -19.39
N SER A 49 -7.64 8.21 -18.24
CA SER A 49 -7.96 7.64 -16.94
C SER A 49 -9.38 7.95 -16.45
N GLY A 50 -10.11 8.85 -17.12
CA GLY A 50 -11.42 9.33 -16.71
C GLY A 50 -11.37 10.09 -15.38
N ARG A 51 -10.28 10.82 -15.13
CA ARG A 51 -10.01 11.45 -13.82
C ARG A 51 -10.25 12.95 -13.89
N LEU A 52 -11.21 13.43 -13.10
CA LEU A 52 -11.48 14.85 -12.95
C LEU A 52 -10.67 15.42 -11.79
N THR A 53 -9.88 16.45 -12.06
CA THR A 53 -9.05 17.15 -11.08
C THR A 53 -9.79 18.40 -10.58
N VAL A 54 -9.88 18.50 -9.26
CA VAL A 54 -10.65 19.53 -8.56
C VAL A 54 -9.79 20.21 -7.49
N CYS A 55 -9.90 21.53 -7.38
CA CYS A 55 -9.21 22.35 -6.40
C CYS A 55 -10.22 22.93 -5.40
N PRO A 56 -10.23 22.44 -4.16
CA PRO A 56 -11.02 23.05 -3.09
C PRO A 56 -10.35 24.35 -2.60
N GLU A 57 -11.16 25.30 -2.17
CA GLU A 57 -10.72 26.57 -1.57
C GLU A 57 -10.11 26.35 -0.17
N SER A 58 -10.68 25.42 0.61
CA SER A 58 -10.27 25.18 2.01
C SER A 58 -10.18 23.70 2.36
N ALA A 59 -9.52 23.39 3.48
CA ALA A 59 -9.40 22.02 4.00
C ALA A 59 -10.75 21.41 4.40
N VAL A 60 -11.70 22.26 4.81
CA VAL A 60 -13.07 21.83 5.15
C VAL A 60 -13.78 21.35 3.89
N TRP A 61 -13.72 22.13 2.81
CA TRP A 61 -14.30 21.75 1.51
C TRP A 61 -13.60 20.55 0.88
N ALA A 62 -12.28 20.44 1.02
CA ALA A 62 -11.54 19.25 0.62
C ALA A 62 -12.05 17.99 1.34
N THR A 63 -12.40 18.12 2.62
CA THR A 63 -12.91 17.01 3.42
C THR A 63 -14.34 16.64 3.01
N LYS A 64 -15.24 17.62 2.85
CA LYS A 64 -16.60 17.38 2.34
C LYS A 64 -16.56 16.67 0.99
N LEU A 65 -15.71 17.13 0.07
CA LEU A 65 -15.56 16.55 -1.26
C LEU A 65 -15.04 15.11 -1.24
N ARG A 66 -14.19 14.74 -0.26
CA ARG A 66 -13.74 13.35 -0.07
C ARG A 66 -14.88 12.45 0.42
N LEU A 67 -15.72 12.95 1.32
CA LEU A 67 -16.87 12.21 1.83
C LEU A 67 -17.95 12.03 0.76
N GLU A 68 -18.16 13.04 -0.07
CA GLU A 68 -19.21 13.04 -1.12
C GLU A 68 -18.69 12.60 -2.50
N GLN A 69 -17.48 12.06 -2.57
CA GLN A 69 -16.78 11.77 -3.83
C GLN A 69 -17.62 10.90 -4.77
N ALA A 70 -18.28 9.86 -4.25
CA ALA A 70 -19.12 8.96 -5.04
C ALA A 70 -20.32 9.69 -5.66
N ARG A 71 -21.01 10.50 -4.85
CA ARG A 71 -22.18 11.29 -5.30
C ARG A 71 -21.80 12.30 -6.38
N VAL A 72 -20.65 12.94 -6.24
CA VAL A 72 -20.15 13.91 -7.24
C VAL A 72 -19.77 13.22 -8.54
N VAL A 73 -19.15 12.04 -8.48
CA VAL A 73 -18.84 11.24 -9.68
C VAL A 73 -20.11 10.81 -10.39
N GLU A 74 -21.14 10.37 -9.65
CA GLU A 74 -22.43 10.00 -10.21
C GLU A 74 -23.14 11.18 -10.87
N ALA A 75 -23.22 12.33 -10.18
CA ALA A 75 -23.80 13.56 -10.72
C ALA A 75 -23.06 14.05 -11.97
N ALA A 76 -21.73 13.95 -11.99
CA ALA A 76 -20.91 14.28 -13.15
C ALA A 76 -21.21 13.38 -14.35
N ASN A 77 -21.35 12.07 -14.13
CA ASN A 77 -21.71 11.11 -15.17
C ASN A 77 -23.15 11.27 -15.66
N ALA A 78 -24.08 11.56 -14.76
CA ALA A 78 -25.47 11.88 -15.11
C ALA A 78 -25.54 13.15 -15.99
N SER A 79 -24.80 14.19 -15.64
CA SER A 79 -24.70 15.42 -16.45
C SER A 79 -24.04 15.19 -17.81
N ALA A 80 -23.10 14.23 -17.91
CA ALA A 80 -22.46 13.87 -19.16
C ALA A 80 -23.28 12.89 -20.02
N GLY A 81 -24.35 12.28 -19.48
CA GLY A 81 -25.17 11.27 -20.17
C GLY A 81 -24.44 9.94 -20.46
N ARG A 82 -23.20 9.80 -19.99
CA ARG A 82 -22.34 8.61 -20.17
C ARG A 82 -21.32 8.55 -19.02
N THR A 83 -20.75 7.37 -18.80
CA THR A 83 -19.71 7.16 -17.78
C THR A 83 -18.36 7.71 -18.25
N VAL A 84 -18.11 8.99 -17.97
CA VAL A 84 -16.90 9.73 -18.38
C VAL A 84 -15.95 9.88 -17.19
N VAL A 85 -16.48 10.13 -16.00
CA VAL A 85 -15.69 10.28 -14.77
C VAL A 85 -15.66 8.96 -14.01
N ARG A 86 -14.46 8.46 -13.78
CA ARG A 86 -14.19 7.25 -12.98
C ARG A 86 -13.68 7.59 -11.59
N ALA A 87 -12.94 8.69 -11.45
CA ALA A 87 -12.35 9.09 -10.18
C ALA A 87 -12.17 10.61 -10.09
N LEU A 88 -12.18 11.12 -8.85
CA LEU A 88 -11.81 12.50 -8.55
C LEU A 88 -10.39 12.59 -7.99
N ARG A 89 -9.60 13.52 -8.52
CA ARG A 89 -8.31 13.93 -7.95
C ARG A 89 -8.48 15.25 -7.22
N ILE A 90 -8.47 15.18 -5.89
CA ILE A 90 -8.65 16.35 -5.03
C ILE A 90 -7.27 16.93 -4.71
N LEU A 91 -7.01 18.15 -5.20
CA LEU A 91 -5.77 18.87 -4.89
C LEU A 91 -5.77 19.39 -3.45
N ALA A 92 -4.59 19.75 -2.94
CA ALA A 92 -4.48 20.44 -1.67
C ALA A 92 -5.17 21.82 -1.77
N PRO A 93 -5.81 22.31 -0.69
CA PRO A 93 -6.46 23.61 -0.69
C PRO A 93 -5.49 24.74 -1.09
N GLY A 94 -5.90 25.61 -2.00
CA GLY A 94 -5.07 26.72 -2.50
C GLY A 94 -3.91 26.30 -3.41
N SER A 95 -3.82 25.03 -3.81
CA SER A 95 -2.87 24.60 -4.84
C SER A 95 -3.33 25.09 -6.21
N VAL A 96 -2.72 26.16 -6.72
CA VAL A 96 -2.80 26.46 -8.16
C VAL A 96 -2.11 25.33 -8.90
N PRO A 97 -2.79 24.57 -9.77
CA PRO A 97 -2.11 23.59 -10.58
C PRO A 97 -1.17 24.35 -11.53
N ALA A 98 0.10 23.95 -11.55
CA ALA A 98 1.01 24.38 -12.60
C ALA A 98 0.37 24.05 -13.96
N PRO A 99 0.48 24.93 -14.97
CA PRO A 99 0.00 24.60 -16.31
C PRO A 99 0.67 23.29 -16.74
N THR A 100 -0.14 22.26 -16.95
CA THR A 100 0.31 21.02 -17.58
C THR A 100 0.64 21.36 -19.03
N PRO A 101 1.89 21.18 -19.49
CA PRO A 101 2.12 21.14 -20.92
C PRO A 101 1.36 19.94 -21.49
N ASP A 102 0.74 20.13 -22.65
CA ASP A 102 -0.04 19.12 -23.36
C ASP A 102 0.69 17.77 -23.39
N ASP A 103 0.03 16.74 -22.88
CA ASP A 103 0.59 15.40 -22.68
C ASP A 103 0.44 14.58 -23.99
N ASP A 104 1.06 15.08 -25.07
CA ASP A 104 1.26 14.35 -26.34
C ASP A 104 2.73 13.90 -26.49
N THR A 105 3.41 13.65 -25.37
CA THR A 105 4.76 13.08 -25.40
C THR A 105 4.66 11.57 -25.21
N PRO A 106 5.10 10.73 -26.18
CA PRO A 106 5.22 9.29 -25.94
C PRO A 106 6.06 9.09 -24.67
N ARG A 107 5.45 8.47 -23.67
CA ARG A 107 6.06 8.15 -22.38
C ARG A 107 7.40 7.45 -22.63
N ALA A 108 8.48 8.22 -22.47
CA ALA A 108 9.82 7.71 -22.58
C ALA A 108 9.97 6.54 -21.60
N ALA A 109 10.54 5.45 -22.11
CA ALA A 109 10.87 4.26 -21.33
C ALA A 109 11.60 4.66 -20.04
N GLY A 110 11.29 3.93 -18.97
CA GLY A 110 11.64 4.29 -17.60
C GLY A 110 13.05 4.82 -17.44
N VAL A 111 13.15 6.08 -17.04
CA VAL A 111 14.35 6.60 -16.38
C VAL A 111 14.61 5.67 -15.18
N PRO A 112 15.81 5.07 -15.05
CA PRO A 112 16.11 4.30 -13.85
C PRO A 112 15.89 5.24 -12.67
N LYS A 113 14.94 4.89 -11.79
CA LYS A 113 14.75 5.62 -10.54
C LYS A 113 16.09 5.55 -9.82
N GLY A 114 16.81 6.67 -9.79
CA GLY A 114 18.01 6.81 -8.99
C GLY A 114 17.74 6.42 -7.54
N PRO A 115 18.78 6.12 -6.75
CA PRO A 115 18.61 5.65 -5.38
C PRO A 115 17.62 6.54 -4.65
N VAL A 116 16.65 5.91 -3.96
CA VAL A 116 15.64 6.63 -3.19
C VAL A 116 16.38 7.59 -2.28
N LYS A 117 16.29 8.89 -2.58
CA LYS A 117 16.86 9.94 -1.72
C LYS A 117 16.05 9.92 -0.44
N THR A 118 16.51 9.14 0.53
CA THR A 118 15.96 9.15 1.87
C THR A 118 16.19 10.53 2.47
N ARG A 119 15.49 10.86 3.56
CA ARG A 119 15.59 12.16 4.22
C ARG A 119 17.04 12.52 4.56
N GLU A 120 17.84 11.50 4.82
CA GLU A 120 19.25 11.55 5.20
C GLU A 120 20.17 11.89 4.00
N LEU A 121 19.79 11.50 2.78
CA LEU A 121 20.55 11.69 1.53
C LEU A 121 20.03 12.86 0.68
N ALA A 122 19.13 13.67 1.24
CA ALA A 122 18.60 14.84 0.58
C ALA A 122 19.66 15.96 0.47
N SER A 123 19.45 16.89 -0.45
CA SER A 123 20.34 18.04 -0.66
C SER A 123 20.47 18.92 0.58
N ASP A 124 21.61 19.60 0.75
CA ASP A 124 21.85 20.50 1.89
C ASP A 124 20.79 21.59 2.06
N GLY A 125 20.24 22.12 0.95
CA GLY A 125 19.15 23.09 0.98
C GLY A 125 17.88 22.56 1.66
N TYR A 126 17.58 21.28 1.46
CA TYR A 126 16.46 20.60 2.11
C TYR A 126 16.71 20.42 3.62
N HIS A 127 17.93 20.04 4.02
CA HIS A 127 18.28 19.95 5.45
C HIS A 127 18.22 21.31 6.13
N ARG A 128 18.66 22.38 5.47
CA ARG A 128 18.56 23.75 5.98
C ARG A 128 17.11 24.21 6.13
N ALA A 129 16.27 23.97 5.13
CA ALA A 129 14.84 24.28 5.20
C ALA A 129 14.16 23.49 6.34
N LEU A 130 14.52 22.22 6.51
CA LEU A 130 13.98 21.38 7.56
C LEU A 130 14.42 21.82 8.96
N ALA A 131 15.68 22.23 9.12
CA ALA A 131 16.20 22.78 10.37
C ALA A 131 15.48 24.08 10.74
N ALA A 132 15.28 24.98 9.77
CA ALA A 132 14.52 26.21 9.98
C ALA A 132 13.06 25.94 10.38
N HIS A 133 12.40 25.00 9.70
CA HIS A 133 11.03 24.59 10.05
C HIS A 133 10.94 24.00 11.47
N ARG A 134 11.92 23.17 11.86
CA ARG A 134 11.98 22.60 13.22
C ARG A 134 12.26 23.67 14.28
N ALA A 135 13.14 24.61 14.00
CA ALA A 135 13.45 25.72 14.90
C ALA A 135 12.24 26.66 15.12
N GLY A 136 11.41 26.85 14.10
CA GLY A 136 10.18 27.65 14.18
C GLY A 136 8.98 26.93 14.78
N THR A 137 9.02 25.60 14.92
CA THR A 137 7.92 24.83 15.52
C THR A 137 8.10 24.82 17.03
N PRO A 138 7.27 25.52 17.82
CA PRO A 138 7.36 25.43 19.27
C PRO A 138 7.14 23.98 19.67
N ALA A 139 7.99 23.46 20.56
CA ALA A 139 7.79 22.15 21.16
C ALA A 139 6.36 22.12 21.72
N ARG A 140 5.53 21.20 21.21
CA ARG A 140 4.16 20.99 21.68
C ARG A 140 4.28 20.61 23.16
N ARG A 141 4.13 21.59 24.05
CA ARG A 141 4.11 21.37 25.49
C ARG A 141 2.85 20.59 25.78
N VAL A 142 3.01 19.28 25.88
CA VAL A 142 1.99 18.43 26.48
C VAL A 142 1.90 18.86 27.94
N ASP A 143 0.71 19.21 28.38
CA ASP A 143 0.46 19.53 29.79
C ASP A 143 0.95 18.36 30.67
N PRO A 144 1.72 18.62 31.74
CA PRO A 144 2.27 17.56 32.58
C PRO A 144 1.17 16.65 33.15
N GLY A 145 -0.03 17.17 33.44
CA GLY A 145 -1.16 16.37 33.90
C GLY A 145 -1.68 15.39 32.84
N ILE A 146 -1.62 15.75 31.55
CA ILE A 146 -1.97 14.84 30.44
C ILE A 146 -0.93 13.73 30.33
N ALA A 147 0.35 14.06 30.46
CA ALA A 147 1.44 13.07 30.41
C ALA A 147 1.32 12.06 31.56
N GLU A 148 1.08 12.55 32.78
CA GLU A 148 0.87 11.72 33.96
C GLU A 148 -0.37 10.83 33.82
N ALA A 149 -1.50 11.36 33.31
CA ALA A 149 -2.72 10.59 33.08
C ALA A 149 -2.51 9.45 32.06
N VAL A 150 -1.78 9.71 30.98
CA VAL A 150 -1.44 8.69 29.97
C VAL A 150 -0.54 7.60 30.57
N GLU A 151 0.41 7.99 31.41
CA GLU A 151 1.28 7.02 32.08
C GLU A 151 0.51 6.16 33.08
N GLN A 152 -0.38 6.76 33.87
CA GLN A 152 -1.28 6.04 34.78
C GLN A 152 -2.16 5.04 34.03
N GLN A 153 -2.77 5.47 32.92
CA GLN A 153 -3.57 4.59 32.07
C GLN A 153 -2.73 3.44 31.50
N SER A 154 -1.51 3.73 31.03
CA SER A 154 -0.61 2.72 30.49
C SER A 154 -0.19 1.70 31.55
N ARG A 155 0.07 2.14 32.79
CA ARG A 155 0.38 1.27 33.93
C ARG A 155 -0.80 0.37 34.29
N ALA A 156 -2.00 0.93 34.39
CA ALA A 156 -3.23 0.17 34.66
C ALA A 156 -3.48 -0.88 33.57
N MET A 157 -3.32 -0.52 32.29
CA MET A 157 -3.50 -1.45 31.17
C MET A 157 -2.49 -2.60 31.21
N ARG A 158 -1.21 -2.30 31.52
CA ARG A 158 -0.17 -3.33 31.68
C ARG A 158 -0.44 -4.27 32.86
N GLU A 159 -0.99 -3.76 33.95
CA GLU A 159 -1.36 -4.58 35.09
C GLU A 159 -2.53 -5.52 34.76
N LEU A 160 -3.58 -5.00 34.11
CA LEU A 160 -4.68 -5.83 33.60
C LEU A 160 -4.17 -6.90 32.62
N SER A 161 -3.26 -6.53 31.73
CA SER A 161 -2.63 -7.46 30.78
C SER A 161 -1.89 -8.59 31.51
N ARG A 162 -1.10 -8.29 32.55
CA ARG A 162 -0.37 -9.30 33.33
C ARG A 162 -1.30 -10.25 34.09
N ARG A 163 -2.45 -9.76 34.56
CA ARG A 163 -3.45 -10.61 35.23
C ARG A 163 -4.21 -11.51 34.24
N ALA A 164 -4.52 -10.99 33.06
CA ALA A 164 -5.24 -11.73 32.01
C ALA A 164 -4.33 -12.76 31.32
N PHE A 165 -3.05 -12.44 31.16
CA PHE A 165 -2.05 -13.28 30.52
C PHE A 165 -0.84 -13.41 31.46
N PRO A 166 -0.93 -14.27 32.49
CA PRO A 166 0.23 -14.58 33.30
C PRO A 166 1.27 -15.27 32.42
N GLU A 167 2.41 -14.61 32.19
CA GLU A 167 3.56 -15.25 31.55
C GLU A 167 4.01 -16.42 32.46
N PRO A 168 4.20 -17.63 31.93
CA PRO A 168 4.75 -18.73 32.70
C PRO A 168 6.15 -18.33 33.17
N GLU A 169 6.53 -18.67 34.40
CA GLU A 169 7.84 -18.36 34.99
C GLU A 169 8.97 -18.62 33.99
N ALA A 170 9.42 -17.55 33.34
CA ALA A 170 10.56 -17.60 32.45
C ALA A 170 11.80 -17.67 33.34
N ALA A 171 12.65 -18.65 33.05
CA ALA A 171 13.97 -18.77 33.61
C ALA A 171 14.70 -17.41 33.59
N THR A 172 15.49 -17.18 34.63
CA THR A 172 16.18 -15.98 35.16
C THR A 172 16.92 -15.03 34.19
N ASP A 173 16.65 -15.03 32.89
CA ASP A 173 17.25 -14.09 31.92
C ASP A 173 16.18 -13.09 31.44
N ASP A 174 16.09 -11.97 32.17
CA ASP A 174 15.05 -10.94 32.07
C ASP A 174 15.26 -10.00 30.87
N GLN A 175 15.57 -10.56 29.70
CA GLN A 175 15.65 -9.83 28.45
C GLN A 175 14.86 -10.59 27.37
N PRO A 176 13.73 -10.05 26.86
CA PRO A 176 13.04 -10.69 25.75
C PRO A 176 14.03 -10.80 24.60
N ALA A 177 14.37 -12.05 24.23
CA ALA A 177 15.29 -12.30 23.14
C ALA A 177 14.82 -11.51 21.92
N PRO A 178 15.69 -10.74 21.25
CA PRO A 178 15.29 -9.96 20.09
C PRO A 178 14.54 -10.85 19.11
N ILE A 179 13.51 -10.30 18.46
CA ILE A 179 12.57 -11.08 17.62
C ILE A 179 13.31 -12.00 16.64
N ASP A 180 14.45 -11.55 16.13
CA ASP A 180 15.28 -12.33 15.21
C ASP A 180 15.97 -13.53 15.86
N ALA A 181 16.41 -13.42 17.12
CA ALA A 181 16.94 -14.54 17.90
C ALA A 181 15.85 -15.59 18.16
N ALA A 182 14.65 -15.17 18.56
CA ALA A 182 13.51 -16.07 18.75
C ALA A 182 13.07 -16.76 17.44
N ARG A 183 13.16 -16.06 16.31
CA ARG A 183 12.92 -16.64 14.98
C ARG A 183 14.02 -17.62 14.58
N ALA A 184 15.29 -17.29 14.84
CA ALA A 184 16.43 -18.17 14.57
C ALA A 184 16.32 -19.47 15.38
N GLN A 185 16.04 -19.37 16.69
CA GLN A 185 15.85 -20.52 17.56
C GLN A 185 14.72 -21.44 17.06
N ARG A 186 13.58 -20.89 16.64
CA ARG A 186 12.49 -21.67 16.04
C ARG A 186 12.90 -22.38 14.75
N ARG A 187 13.69 -21.72 13.88
CA ARG A 187 14.24 -22.35 12.67
C ARG A 187 15.21 -23.48 13.01
N HIS A 188 16.08 -23.30 14.00
CA HIS A 188 17.01 -24.34 14.45
C HIS A 188 16.27 -25.55 15.02
N ALA A 189 15.25 -25.33 15.86
CA ALA A 189 14.40 -26.40 16.38
C ALA A 189 13.68 -27.17 15.26
N ALA A 190 13.10 -26.46 14.29
CA ALA A 190 12.45 -27.07 13.13
C ALA A 190 13.43 -27.91 12.29
N ASN A 191 14.65 -27.40 12.07
CA ASN A 191 15.71 -28.11 11.34
C ASN A 191 16.17 -29.38 12.08
N ALA A 192 16.28 -29.32 13.41
CA ALA A 192 16.64 -30.48 14.23
C ALA A 192 15.57 -31.58 14.13
N THR A 193 14.28 -31.22 14.24
CA THR A 193 13.17 -32.15 14.06
C THR A 193 13.15 -32.74 12.65
N HIS A 194 13.37 -31.92 11.62
CA HIS A 194 13.46 -32.38 10.23
C HIS A 194 14.62 -33.37 10.02
N ALA A 195 15.80 -33.10 10.61
CA ALA A 195 16.95 -33.98 10.52
C ALA A 195 16.72 -35.33 11.22
N LEU A 196 16.00 -35.35 12.35
CA LEU A 196 15.60 -36.59 13.03
C LEU A 196 14.62 -37.39 12.18
N ALA A 197 13.62 -36.73 11.58
CA ALA A 197 12.66 -37.37 10.68
C ALA A 197 13.34 -38.03 9.48
N LEU A 198 14.32 -37.35 8.85
CA LEU A 198 15.09 -37.91 7.75
C LEU A 198 15.93 -39.13 8.16
N ARG A 199 16.56 -39.10 9.34
CA ARG A 199 17.30 -40.26 9.87
C ARG A 199 16.39 -41.45 10.11
N ARG A 200 15.21 -41.22 10.69
CA ARG A 200 14.19 -42.27 10.90
C ARG A 200 13.71 -42.85 9.57
N ALA A 201 13.37 -42.02 8.59
CA ALA A 201 12.93 -42.48 7.27
C ALA A 201 14.00 -43.32 6.55
N ARG A 202 15.29 -42.98 6.71
CA ARG A 202 16.41 -43.78 6.18
C ARG A 202 16.55 -45.12 6.88
N ALA A 203 16.44 -45.15 8.21
CA ALA A 203 16.48 -46.39 8.98
C ALA A 203 15.32 -47.32 8.60
N GLU A 204 14.10 -46.79 8.46
CA GLU A 204 12.93 -47.55 8.02
C GLU A 204 13.07 -48.08 6.58
N ARG A 205 13.73 -47.36 5.66
CA ARG A 205 14.06 -47.88 4.32
C ARG A 205 15.08 -49.01 4.38
N ALA A 206 16.17 -48.84 5.13
CA ALA A 206 17.20 -49.88 5.28
C ALA A 206 16.64 -51.17 5.88
N GLN A 207 15.69 -51.07 6.82
CA GLN A 207 14.98 -52.24 7.35
C GLN A 207 14.13 -52.93 6.27
N ARG A 208 13.39 -52.19 5.44
CA ARG A 208 12.60 -52.78 4.33
C ARG A 208 13.49 -53.47 3.28
N ASP A 209 14.63 -52.88 2.95
CA ASP A 209 15.58 -53.44 1.98
C ASP A 209 16.31 -54.68 2.56
N GLY A 210 16.57 -54.70 3.87
CA GLY A 210 17.12 -55.87 4.57
C GLY A 210 16.15 -57.05 4.63
N THR A 211 14.87 -56.81 4.94
CA THR A 211 13.84 -57.86 4.98
C THR A 211 13.59 -58.48 3.59
N THR A 212 13.71 -57.69 2.52
CA THR A 212 13.56 -58.20 1.14
C THR A 212 14.78 -59.00 0.67
N ALA A 213 15.99 -58.64 1.13
CA ALA A 213 17.20 -59.42 0.88
C ALA A 213 17.23 -60.76 1.65
N ASP A 214 16.74 -60.79 2.89
CA ASP A 214 16.67 -62.01 3.71
C ASP A 214 15.63 -63.01 3.17
N ALA A 215 14.49 -62.52 2.65
CA ALA A 215 13.49 -63.36 1.97
C ALA A 215 13.98 -63.98 0.64
N SER A 216 15.13 -63.54 0.12
CA SER A 216 15.67 -64.00 -1.18
C SER A 216 16.82 -65.02 -1.05
N GLN A 217 17.21 -65.45 0.16
CA GLN A 217 18.22 -66.51 0.30
C GLN A 217 17.60 -67.90 0.02
N PRO A 218 18.07 -68.64 -1.01
CA PRO A 218 17.59 -69.99 -1.26
C PRO A 218 18.09 -70.94 -0.16
N SER A 219 17.15 -71.61 0.50
CA SER A 219 17.40 -72.65 1.49
C SER A 219 18.18 -73.81 0.86
N VAL A 220 19.49 -73.87 1.11
CA VAL A 220 20.34 -75.00 0.71
C VAL A 220 20.01 -76.19 1.60
N VAL A 221 19.21 -77.11 1.07
CA VAL A 221 18.90 -78.39 1.70
C VAL A 221 20.15 -79.27 1.65
N ARG A 222 20.82 -79.46 2.80
CA ARG A 222 21.86 -80.48 2.99
C ARG A 222 21.21 -81.87 2.89
N ARG A 223 21.57 -82.64 1.87
CA ARG A 223 21.22 -84.07 1.75
C ARG A 223 22.39 -84.91 2.24
N THR A 224 22.17 -85.63 3.33
CA THR A 224 23.01 -86.71 3.85
C THR A 224 22.59 -88.05 3.27
N ALA A 225 23.58 -88.97 3.18
CA ALA A 225 23.55 -90.38 2.76
C ALA A 225 23.69 -90.63 1.26
#